data_AF-A0A1M6T6F3-F1
#
_entry.id   AF-A0A1M6T6F3-F1
#
_cell.length_a   1.000
_cell.length_b   1.000
_cell.length_c   1.000
_cell.angle_alpha   90.00
_cell.angle_beta   90.00
_cell.angle_gamma   90.00
#
_symmetry.space_group_name_H-M   'P 1'
#
loop_
_entity.id
_entity.type
_entity.pdbx_description
1 polymer ?
#
loop_
_entity_poly.entity_id
_entity_poly.type
_entity_poly.pdbx_seq_one_letter_code
_entity_poly.pdbx_strand_id
1 'polypeptide(L)'
;MTRTTHTHRQHGGRYAEFNQFDGGGALEGQKLVAYRDLDKDVTSATTLDDWRQHWRPIAADDCTVCLGTGRDSIKGNKRQPCGGCYGLGKVRKDGETPTTQWELAEVAIGVIQRQHQELGRLRELIAIPEVQEIIKAKRDAPEDWVQREQEWRESGWRGHGGRRHTGD
;
A
#
# COMPACT_ATOMS: atom_id res chain seq x y z
N MET A 1 16.63 19.02 -10.13
CA MET A 1 15.36 18.78 -9.41
C MET A 1 15.06 17.30 -9.46
N THR A 2 14.86 16.66 -8.30
CA THR A 2 14.53 15.23 -8.23
C THR A 2 13.07 15.05 -8.66
N ARG A 3 12.82 14.22 -9.68
CA ARG A 3 11.46 13.97 -10.19
C ARG A 3 10.70 13.05 -9.23
N THR A 4 9.44 13.35 -8.95
CA THR A 4 8.55 12.47 -8.18
C THR A 4 8.35 11.15 -8.91
N THR A 5 8.62 10.02 -8.25
CA THR A 5 8.41 8.67 -8.79
C THR A 5 7.25 7.95 -8.11
N HIS A 6 6.98 8.26 -6.84
CA HIS A 6 6.02 7.55 -6.00
C HIS A 6 5.12 8.49 -5.21
N THR A 7 3.98 7.94 -4.78
CA THR A 7 3.02 8.55 -3.85
C THR A 7 2.65 7.57 -2.74
N HIS A 8 2.33 8.06 -1.54
CA HIS A 8 1.75 7.22 -0.50
C HIS A 8 0.31 6.85 -0.86
N ARG A 9 -0.06 5.57 -0.74
CA ARG A 9 -1.38 5.04 -1.13
C ARG A 9 -2.53 5.69 -0.38
N GLN A 10 -2.36 5.97 0.92
CA GLN A 10 -3.42 6.51 1.77
C GLN A 10 -3.39 8.02 1.96
N HIS A 11 -2.21 8.64 1.82
CA HIS A 11 -1.97 10.01 2.29
C HIS A 11 -1.49 10.94 1.18
N GLY A 12 -1.13 10.39 0.02
CA GLY A 12 -0.51 11.16 -1.06
C GLY A 12 0.92 11.55 -0.71
N GLY A 13 1.39 12.64 -1.29
CA GLY A 13 2.73 13.16 -1.07
C GLY A 13 3.69 12.77 -2.19
N ARG A 14 4.74 13.57 -2.34
CA ARG A 14 5.72 13.44 -3.42
C ARG A 14 6.95 12.70 -2.91
N TYR A 15 7.16 11.48 -3.40
CA TYR A 15 8.33 10.69 -3.04
C TYR A 15 9.20 10.37 -4.26
N ALA A 16 10.51 10.37 -4.05
CA ALA A 16 11.48 9.93 -5.02
C ALA A 16 12.27 8.75 -4.46
N GLU A 17 11.98 7.55 -4.95
CA GLU A 17 12.88 6.41 -4.81
C GLU A 17 14.14 6.67 -5.64
N PHE A 18 15.33 6.45 -5.06
CA PHE A 18 16.59 6.62 -5.78
C PHE A 18 17.61 5.50 -5.54
N ASN A 19 17.41 4.62 -4.55
CA ASN A 19 18.28 3.44 -4.40
C ASN A 19 17.58 2.28 -3.68
N GLN A 20 18.02 1.05 -3.99
CA GLN A 20 17.69 -0.16 -3.24
C GLN A 20 18.98 -0.89 -2.90
N PHE A 21 19.08 -1.42 -1.68
CA PHE A 21 20.29 -2.11 -1.19
C PHE A 21 19.93 -3.18 -0.17
N ASP A 22 20.81 -4.16 -0.01
CA ASP A 22 20.65 -5.20 0.99
C ASP A 22 20.98 -4.65 2.39
N GLY A 23 20.16 -5.01 3.38
CA GLY A 23 20.35 -4.65 4.77
C GLY A 23 21.53 -5.38 5.39
N GLY A 24 22.20 -4.74 6.36
CA GLY A 24 23.27 -5.33 7.14
C GLY A 24 22.91 -5.44 8.62
N GLY A 25 23.63 -6.31 9.35
CA GLY A 25 23.47 -6.48 10.80
C GLY A 25 22.07 -6.96 11.17
N ALA A 26 21.35 -6.20 11.99
CA ALA A 26 20.00 -6.56 12.42
C ALA A 26 18.95 -6.63 11.27
N LEU A 27 19.29 -6.09 10.10
CA LEU A 27 18.45 -6.11 8.89
C LEU A 27 19.01 -7.04 7.81
N GLU A 28 19.96 -7.92 8.16
CA GLU A 28 20.52 -8.90 7.25
C GLU A 28 19.43 -9.80 6.66
N GLY A 29 19.50 -10.03 5.34
CA GLY A 29 18.49 -10.76 4.58
C GLY A 29 17.26 -9.93 4.15
N GLN A 30 17.14 -8.67 4.59
CA GLN A 30 16.09 -7.76 4.14
C GLN A 30 16.60 -6.84 3.04
N LYS A 31 15.73 -6.50 2.07
CA LYS A 31 16.00 -5.43 1.12
C LYS A 31 15.49 -4.11 1.65
N LEU A 32 16.29 -3.06 1.51
CA LEU A 32 15.97 -1.70 1.93
C LEU A 32 15.81 -0.80 0.71
N VAL A 33 14.96 0.21 0.86
CA VAL A 33 14.70 1.24 -0.15
C VAL A 33 15.03 2.60 0.47
N ALA A 34 15.94 3.34 -0.16
CA ALA A 34 16.16 4.74 0.15
C ALA A 34 15.30 5.63 -0.75
N TYR A 35 14.59 6.55 -0.10
CA TYR A 35 13.70 7.48 -0.77
C TYR A 35 13.81 8.88 -0.15
N ARG A 36 13.42 9.89 -0.93
CA ARG A 36 13.29 11.27 -0.47
C ARG A 36 11.81 11.67 -0.43
N ASP A 37 11.37 12.19 0.69
CA ASP A 37 10.13 12.96 0.80
C ASP A 37 10.42 14.35 0.23
N LEU A 38 9.90 14.64 -0.96
CA LEU A 38 10.15 15.90 -1.67
C LEU A 38 9.37 17.07 -1.08
N ASP A 39 8.34 16.80 -0.27
CA ASP A 39 7.54 17.85 0.39
C ASP A 39 8.25 18.36 1.66
N LYS A 40 8.96 17.46 2.36
CA LYS A 40 9.69 17.79 3.60
C LYS A 40 11.20 17.95 3.41
N ASP A 41 11.69 17.61 2.24
CA ASP A 41 13.08 17.55 1.89
C ASP A 41 13.93 16.60 2.76
N VAL A 42 13.32 15.50 3.20
CA VAL A 42 13.96 14.51 4.08
C VAL A 42 14.28 13.24 3.31
N THR A 43 15.47 12.69 3.55
CA THR A 43 15.87 11.36 3.05
C THR A 43 15.60 10.33 4.14
N SER A 44 15.01 9.20 3.76
CA SER A 44 14.67 8.12 4.67
C SER A 44 14.92 6.77 4.00
N ALA A 45 15.01 5.72 4.81
CA ALA A 45 15.08 4.36 4.33
C ALA A 45 14.02 3.52 5.05
N THR A 46 13.39 2.61 4.30
CA THR A 46 12.48 1.61 4.86
C THR A 46 12.75 0.24 4.21
N THR A 47 12.10 -0.81 4.68
CA THR A 47 12.17 -2.13 4.03
C THR A 47 11.41 -2.10 2.71
N LEU A 48 11.81 -2.96 1.77
CA LEU A 48 11.17 -3.07 0.46
C LEU A 48 9.70 -3.50 0.57
N ASP A 49 9.38 -4.35 1.55
CA ASP A 49 8.02 -4.80 1.78
C ASP A 49 7.13 -3.66 2.31
N ASP A 50 7.62 -2.89 3.29
CA ASP A 50 6.95 -1.68 3.78
C ASP A 50 6.77 -0.65 2.66
N TRP A 51 7.81 -0.44 1.84
CA TRP A 51 7.77 0.44 0.67
C TRP A 51 6.65 0.06 -0.29
N ARG A 52 6.56 -1.22 -0.68
CA ARG A 52 5.54 -1.72 -1.61
C ARG A 52 4.13 -1.68 -1.04
N GLN A 53 4.01 -1.89 0.27
CA GLN A 53 2.74 -1.86 0.99
C GLN A 53 2.15 -0.46 1.05
N HIS A 54 2.97 0.55 1.32
CA HIS A 54 2.50 1.90 1.63
C HIS A 54 2.66 2.90 0.48
N TRP A 55 3.63 2.69 -0.41
CA TRP A 55 3.85 3.52 -1.59
C TRP A 55 3.50 2.79 -2.88
N ARG A 56 3.22 3.58 -3.90
CA ARG A 56 3.03 3.07 -5.26
C ARG A 56 3.66 4.03 -6.27
N PRO A 57 4.14 3.51 -7.42
CA PRO A 57 4.53 4.35 -8.54
C PRO A 57 3.36 5.24 -8.98
N ILE A 58 3.69 6.43 -9.46
CA ILE A 58 2.73 7.32 -10.10
C ILE A 58 2.45 6.80 -11.51
N ALA A 59 1.20 6.44 -11.78
CA ALA A 59 0.74 6.04 -13.10
C ALA A 59 0.57 7.24 -14.02
N ALA A 60 0.64 7.04 -15.33
CA ALA A 60 0.49 8.11 -16.31
C ALA A 60 -0.88 8.83 -16.24
N ASP A 61 -1.92 8.10 -15.84
CA ASP A 61 -3.28 8.63 -15.68
C ASP A 61 -3.61 9.03 -14.23
N ASP A 62 -2.63 9.05 -13.32
CA ASP A 62 -2.82 9.65 -12.01
C ASP A 62 -2.92 11.17 -12.13
N CYS A 63 -3.88 11.74 -11.40
CA CYS A 63 -4.03 13.18 -11.32
C CYS A 63 -2.74 13.82 -10.82
N THR A 64 -2.19 14.75 -11.58
CA THR A 64 -0.95 15.47 -11.25
C THR A 64 -1.08 16.34 -10.00
N VAL A 65 -2.31 16.66 -9.58
CA VAL A 65 -2.59 17.46 -8.38
C VAL A 65 -2.58 16.58 -7.13
N CYS A 66 -3.36 15.49 -7.08
CA CYS A 66 -3.45 14.65 -5.88
C CYS A 66 -2.62 13.36 -5.95
N LEU A 67 -1.87 13.19 -7.03
CA LEU A 67 -1.04 12.02 -7.34
C LEU A 67 -1.81 10.72 -7.24
N GLY A 68 -3.08 10.72 -7.65
CA GLY A 68 -3.88 9.50 -7.65
C GLY A 68 -4.53 9.11 -6.34
N THR A 69 -4.54 9.97 -5.33
CA THR A 69 -5.27 9.73 -4.07
C THR A 69 -6.74 10.13 -4.12
N GLY A 70 -7.12 10.97 -5.07
CA GLY A 70 -8.46 11.54 -5.17
C GLY A 70 -8.80 12.59 -4.11
N ARG A 71 -7.87 12.93 -3.20
CA ARG A 71 -8.11 13.89 -2.12
C ARG A 71 -7.17 15.08 -2.24
N ASP A 72 -7.60 16.24 -1.76
CA ASP A 72 -6.74 17.42 -1.69
C ASP A 72 -5.79 17.32 -0.48
N SER A 73 -4.80 16.43 -0.58
CA SER A 73 -3.76 16.28 0.43
C SER A 73 -2.78 17.44 0.45
N ILE A 74 -2.64 18.16 -0.66
CA ILE A 74 -1.66 19.24 -0.83
C ILE A 74 -2.13 20.53 -0.15
N LYS A 75 -3.42 20.90 -0.23
CA LYS A 75 -3.95 22.10 0.45
C LYS A 75 -4.35 21.88 1.91
N GLY A 76 -3.91 20.77 2.51
CA GLY A 76 -4.22 20.42 3.91
C GLY A 76 -5.67 20.00 4.17
N ASN A 77 -6.53 19.94 3.15
CA ASN A 77 -7.94 19.59 3.29
C ASN A 77 -8.19 18.14 2.87
N LYS A 78 -7.58 17.20 3.62
CA LYS A 78 -7.57 15.75 3.34
C LYS A 78 -8.96 15.10 3.25
N ARG A 79 -10.02 15.80 3.66
CA ARG A 79 -11.41 15.30 3.59
C ARG A 79 -12.13 15.69 2.30
N GLN A 80 -11.61 16.67 1.57
CA GLN A 80 -12.23 17.15 0.34
C GLN A 80 -11.73 16.38 -0.88
N PRO A 81 -12.60 16.12 -1.87
CA PRO A 81 -12.19 15.57 -3.14
C PRO A 81 -11.21 16.53 -3.82
N CYS A 82 -10.20 15.99 -4.49
CA CYS A 82 -9.29 16.80 -5.28
C CYS A 82 -10.06 17.49 -6.42
N GLY A 83 -9.96 18.82 -6.51
CA GLY A 83 -10.66 19.59 -7.54
C GLY A 83 -10.20 19.31 -8.97
N GLY A 84 -8.96 18.86 -9.17
CA GLY A 84 -8.43 18.57 -10.52
C GLY A 84 -8.96 17.27 -11.13
N CYS A 85 -9.33 16.28 -10.31
CA CYS A 85 -9.89 15.01 -10.78
C CYS A 85 -11.28 14.72 -10.20
N TYR A 86 -11.91 15.72 -9.57
CA TYR A 86 -13.21 15.62 -8.92
C TYR A 86 -13.35 14.39 -8.00
N GLY A 87 -12.28 14.05 -7.27
CA GLY A 87 -12.30 12.90 -6.36
C GLY A 87 -11.88 11.54 -6.95
N LEU A 88 -11.76 11.40 -8.28
CA LEU A 88 -11.45 10.10 -8.90
C LEU A 88 -10.01 9.62 -8.69
N GLY A 89 -9.08 10.53 -8.40
CA GLY A 89 -7.64 10.30 -8.43
C GLY A 89 -7.09 10.13 -9.85
N LYS A 90 -7.93 9.85 -10.84
CA LYS A 90 -7.54 9.64 -12.23
C LYS A 90 -7.90 10.82 -13.11
N VAL A 91 -7.13 10.97 -14.18
CA VAL A 91 -7.31 12.00 -15.22
C VAL A 91 -7.43 11.34 -16.58
N ARG A 92 -7.51 12.15 -17.64
CA ARG A 92 -7.53 11.65 -19.02
C ARG A 92 -6.23 10.91 -19.37
N LYS A 93 -6.26 10.13 -20.45
CA LYS A 93 -5.13 9.29 -20.89
C LYS A 93 -3.88 10.09 -21.29
N ASP A 94 -4.06 11.34 -21.67
CA ASP A 94 -3.00 12.31 -21.96
C ASP A 94 -2.39 12.96 -20.69
N GLY A 95 -2.96 12.67 -19.51
CA GLY A 95 -2.51 13.22 -18.23
C GLY A 95 -3.19 14.55 -17.86
N GLU A 96 -4.12 15.05 -18.68
CA GLU A 96 -4.81 16.32 -18.42
C GLU A 96 -6.05 16.15 -17.56
N THR A 97 -6.27 17.12 -16.66
CA THR A 97 -7.47 17.15 -15.81
C THR A 97 -8.73 17.33 -16.65
N PRO A 98 -9.81 16.56 -16.41
CA PRO A 98 -11.07 16.77 -17.12
C PRO A 98 -11.59 18.18 -16.83
N THR A 99 -12.05 18.86 -17.88
CA THR A 99 -12.56 20.23 -17.83
C THR A 99 -14.08 20.26 -17.89
N THR A 100 -14.70 19.21 -18.45
CA THR A 100 -16.16 19.07 -18.56
C THR A 100 -16.68 17.83 -17.83
N GLN A 101 -17.98 17.83 -17.54
CA GLN A 101 -18.66 16.68 -16.92
C GLN A 101 -18.63 15.43 -17.82
N TRP A 102 -18.65 15.61 -19.13
CA TRP A 102 -18.56 14.49 -20.09
C TRP A 102 -17.18 13.83 -20.07
N GLU A 103 -16.11 14.63 -20.08
CA GLU A 103 -14.75 14.11 -19.94
C GLU A 103 -14.54 13.40 -18.60
N LEU A 104 -15.12 13.94 -17.52
CA LEU A 104 -15.09 13.29 -16.21
C LEU A 104 -15.80 11.93 -16.24
N ALA A 105 -16.97 11.85 -16.90
CA ALA A 105 -17.71 10.60 -17.06
C ALA A 105 -16.91 9.56 -17.86
N GLU A 106 -16.22 9.98 -18.93
CA GLU A 106 -15.33 9.09 -19.69
C GLU A 106 -14.17 8.55 -18.84
N VAL A 107 -13.54 9.40 -18.03
CA VAL A 107 -12.51 8.96 -17.08
C VAL A 107 -13.09 7.95 -16.09
N ALA A 108 -14.26 8.22 -15.52
CA ALA A 108 -14.92 7.32 -14.57
C ALA A 108 -15.27 5.96 -15.21
N ILE A 109 -15.81 5.95 -16.43
CA ILE A 109 -16.09 4.72 -17.19
C ILE A 109 -14.81 3.92 -17.39
N GLY A 110 -13.71 4.57 -17.79
CA GLY A 110 -12.42 3.90 -17.95
C GLY A 110 -11.90 3.28 -16.66
N VAL A 111 -12.07 3.96 -15.51
CA VAL A 111 -11.73 3.41 -14.19
C VAL A 111 -12.57 2.17 -13.88
N ILE A 112 -13.89 2.25 -14.06
CA ILE A 112 -14.82 1.15 -13.78
C ILE A 112 -14.51 -0.08 -14.65
N GLN A 113 -14.23 0.12 -15.94
CA GLN A 113 -13.89 -0.96 -16.86
C GLN A 113 -12.61 -1.69 -16.43
N ARG A 114 -11.56 -0.96 -16.05
CA ARG A 114 -10.32 -1.56 -15.54
C ARG A 114 -10.54 -2.33 -14.25
N GLN A 115 -11.37 -1.81 -13.34
CA GLN A 115 -11.73 -2.52 -12.11
C GLN A 115 -12.50 -3.81 -12.40
N HIS A 116 -13.42 -3.80 -13.37
CA HIS A 116 -14.13 -5.02 -13.78
C HIS A 116 -13.19 -6.07 -14.37
N GLN A 117 -12.25 -5.65 -15.23
CA GLN A 117 -11.24 -6.56 -15.80
C GLN A 117 -10.36 -7.18 -14.72
N GLU A 118 -9.87 -6.38 -13.78
CA GLU A 118 -9.01 -6.88 -12.70
C GLU A 118 -9.78 -7.82 -11.75
N LEU A 119 -11.03 -7.47 -11.39
CA LEU A 119 -11.88 -8.35 -10.59
C LEU A 119 -12.20 -9.66 -11.32
N GLY A 120 -12.41 -9.61 -12.65
CA GLY A 120 -12.58 -10.80 -13.48
C GLY A 120 -11.36 -11.71 -13.41
N ARG A 121 -10.17 -11.14 -13.64
CA ARG A 121 -8.89 -11.88 -13.54
C ARG A 121 -8.67 -12.49 -12.16
N LEU A 122 -8.96 -11.76 -11.09
CA LEU A 122 -8.83 -12.28 -9.72
C LEU A 122 -9.81 -13.43 -9.46
N ARG A 123 -11.04 -13.34 -9.96
CA ARG A 123 -12.02 -14.44 -9.85
C ARG A 123 -11.57 -15.69 -10.59
N GLU A 124 -11.00 -15.53 -11.78
CA GLU A 124 -10.43 -16.64 -12.55
C GLU A 124 -9.27 -17.30 -11.80
N LEU A 125 -8.36 -16.51 -11.21
CA LEU A 125 -7.26 -17.03 -10.40
C LEU A 125 -7.74 -17.77 -9.15
N ILE A 126 -8.76 -17.26 -8.46
CA ILE A 126 -9.34 -17.89 -7.26
C ILE A 126 -10.11 -19.18 -7.64
N ALA A 127 -10.55 -19.33 -8.89
CA ALA A 127 -11.21 -20.56 -9.34
C ALA A 127 -10.22 -21.72 -9.55
N ILE A 128 -8.91 -21.45 -9.59
CA ILE A 128 -7.87 -22.49 -9.72
C ILE A 128 -7.80 -23.31 -8.42
N PRO A 129 -7.98 -24.64 -8.46
CA PRO A 129 -8.01 -25.49 -7.25
C PRO A 129 -6.77 -25.32 -6.36
N GLU A 130 -5.57 -25.27 -6.95
CA GLU A 130 -4.31 -25.11 -6.22
C GLU A 130 -4.27 -23.79 -5.43
N VAL A 131 -4.82 -22.72 -6.01
CA VAL A 131 -4.91 -21.41 -5.33
C VAL A 131 -5.90 -21.47 -4.18
N GLN A 132 -7.03 -22.18 -4.34
CA GLN A 132 -7.99 -22.36 -3.26
C GLN A 132 -7.38 -23.14 -2.08
N GLU A 133 -6.62 -24.19 -2.35
CA GLU A 133 -5.95 -24.96 -1.31
C GLU A 133 -4.88 -24.13 -0.59
N ILE A 134 -4.12 -23.30 -1.30
CA ILE A 134 -3.17 -22.36 -0.66
C ILE A 134 -3.90 -21.34 0.22
N ILE A 135 -5.03 -20.78 -0.26
CA ILE A 135 -5.82 -19.82 0.51
C ILE A 135 -6.40 -20.46 1.77
N LYS A 136 -6.95 -21.69 1.67
CA LYS A 136 -7.42 -22.46 2.83
C LYS A 136 -6.29 -22.74 3.81
N ALA A 137 -5.15 -23.24 3.33
CA ALA A 137 -3.99 -23.50 4.17
C ALA A 137 -3.50 -22.25 4.91
N LYS A 138 -3.53 -21.07 4.29
CA LYS A 138 -3.22 -19.80 4.96
C LYS A 138 -4.28 -19.35 5.95
N ARG A 139 -5.56 -19.64 5.69
CA ARG A 139 -6.67 -19.29 6.60
C ARG A 139 -6.68 -20.17 7.84
N ASP A 140 -6.34 -21.44 7.67
CA ASP A 140 -6.34 -22.45 8.74
C ASP A 140 -4.99 -22.52 9.46
N ALA A 141 -3.95 -21.86 8.94
CA ALA A 141 -2.69 -21.65 9.64
C ALA A 141 -2.97 -20.81 10.91
N PRO A 142 -2.71 -21.34 12.12
CA PRO A 142 -2.84 -20.56 13.33
C PRO A 142 -1.91 -19.36 13.24
N GLU A 143 -2.39 -18.18 13.64
CA GLU A 143 -1.50 -17.03 13.75
C GLU A 143 -0.36 -17.39 14.72
N ASP A 144 0.87 -17.01 14.38
CA ASP A 144 2.08 -17.37 15.13
C ASP A 144 2.00 -17.01 16.63
N TRP A 145 1.24 -15.96 16.99
CA TRP A 145 0.97 -15.66 18.40
C TRP A 145 0.07 -16.68 19.10
N VAL A 146 -0.86 -17.35 18.38
CA VAL A 146 -1.72 -18.42 18.92
C VAL A 146 -0.87 -19.66 19.21
N GLN A 147 0.04 -20.00 18.31
CA GLN A 147 1.00 -21.10 18.54
C GLN A 147 1.93 -20.77 19.72
N ARG A 148 2.49 -19.55 19.78
CA ARG A 148 3.32 -19.12 20.91
C ARG A 148 2.57 -19.07 22.24
N GLU A 149 1.30 -18.64 22.24
CA GLU A 149 0.44 -18.64 23.43
C GLU A 149 0.11 -20.06 23.88
N GLN A 150 -0.18 -20.98 22.94
CA GLN A 150 -0.41 -22.39 23.24
C GLN A 150 0.86 -23.05 23.78
N GLU A 151 2.00 -22.87 23.11
CA GLU A 151 3.31 -23.32 23.57
C GLU A 151 3.65 -22.73 24.94
N TRP A 152 3.34 -21.45 25.21
CA TRP A 152 3.53 -20.86 26.53
C TRP A 152 2.61 -21.47 27.60
N ARG A 153 1.37 -21.82 27.27
CA ARG A 153 0.41 -22.47 28.19
C ARG A 153 0.80 -23.91 28.50
N GLU A 154 1.23 -24.66 27.49
CA GLU A 154 1.61 -26.07 27.52
C GLU A 154 3.01 -26.30 28.06
N SER A 155 3.93 -25.39 27.76
CA SER A 155 5.26 -25.42 28.32
C SER A 155 5.14 -25.07 29.81
N GLY A 156 5.55 -25.99 30.68
CA GLY A 156 5.42 -25.86 32.15
C GLY A 156 6.26 -24.74 32.77
N TRP A 157 6.61 -23.70 32.01
CA TRP A 157 7.46 -22.60 32.42
C TRP A 157 6.79 -21.79 33.52
N ARG A 158 7.45 -21.80 34.67
CA ARG A 158 7.21 -20.86 35.75
C ARG A 158 8.00 -19.61 35.40
N GLY A 159 7.35 -18.45 35.33
CA GLY A 159 8.06 -17.18 35.20
C GLY A 159 9.09 -17.01 36.33
N HIS A 160 10.08 -16.12 36.14
CA HIS A 160 11.04 -15.76 37.20
C HIS A 160 10.27 -15.37 38.47
N GLY A 161 10.37 -16.21 39.52
CA GLY A 161 9.59 -16.07 40.76
C GLY A 161 8.55 -17.18 41.04
N GLY A 162 8.42 -18.19 40.17
CA GLY A 162 7.65 -19.39 40.49
C GLY A 162 6.12 -19.26 40.39
N ARG A 163 5.59 -18.08 40.01
CA ARG A 163 4.15 -17.84 39.84
C ARG A 163 3.76 -17.79 38.36
N ARG A 164 2.63 -18.42 38.03
CA ARG A 164 1.94 -18.21 36.75
C ARG A 164 1.20 -16.87 36.85
N HIS A 165 1.60 -15.89 36.05
CA HIS A 165 0.78 -14.70 35.80
C HIS A 165 -0.17 -15.05 34.66
N THR A 166 -1.32 -15.66 34.98
CA THR A 166 -2.48 -15.58 34.10
C THR A 166 -3.02 -14.18 34.26
N GLY A 167 -2.94 -13.36 33.21
CA GLY A 167 -3.59 -12.06 33.20
C GLY A 167 -5.08 -12.28 33.00
N ASP A 168 -5.87 -11.85 33.98
CA ASP A 168 -7.33 -11.69 33.89
C ASP A 168 -7.66 -10.42 33.08
#